data_AF-A0A3G1A7X8-F1
#
_entry.id   AF-A0A3G1A7X8-F1
#
_cell.length_a   1.000
_cell.length_b   1.000
_cell.length_c   1.000
_cell.angle_alpha   90.00
_cell.angle_beta   90.00
_cell.angle_gamma   90.00
#
_symmetry.space_group_name_H-M   'P 1'
#
loop_
_entity.id
_entity.type
_entity.pdbx_description
1 polymer ?
#
loop_
_entity_poly.entity_id
_entity_poly.type
_entity_poly.pdbx_seq_one_letter_code
_entity_poly.pdbx_strand_id
1 'polypeptide(L)'
;MRTSLKQGGPPKKAAERIVSLRKLLYFVNSLSMDEKKWLSEAVEDPDTLFTRERIPLLDKLVERNLVVDDIPPRSPDLWIDTPPPEKDTELGIGKHVAWKTLLHRKAVKLALKAST
;
A
#
# COMPACT_ATOMS: atom_id res chain seq x y z
N MET A 1 9.87 -8.78 -41.25
CA MET A 1 10.72 -8.91 -40.06
C MET A 1 10.54 -7.67 -39.19
N ARG A 2 9.76 -7.77 -38.10
CA ARG A 2 9.76 -6.88 -36.92
C ARG A 2 8.86 -7.54 -35.86
N THR A 3 9.50 -8.29 -34.98
CA THR A 3 8.92 -8.84 -33.76
C THR A 3 8.80 -7.72 -32.75
N SER A 4 7.57 -7.35 -32.35
CA SER A 4 7.34 -6.53 -31.16
C SER A 4 6.54 -7.33 -30.14
N LEU A 5 7.29 -7.71 -29.11
CA LEU A 5 6.93 -8.28 -27.82
C LEU A 5 5.49 -7.96 -27.38
N LYS A 6 4.60 -8.96 -27.43
CA LYS A 6 3.39 -8.96 -26.61
C LYS A 6 3.83 -9.11 -25.15
N GLN A 7 3.82 -7.98 -24.43
CA GLN A 7 3.80 -7.90 -22.97
C GLN A 7 2.86 -8.99 -22.43
N GLY A 8 3.37 -9.82 -21.51
CA GLY A 8 2.88 -11.17 -21.22
C GLY A 8 1.37 -11.30 -20.96
N GLY A 9 0.78 -12.36 -21.51
CA GLY A 9 -0.65 -12.66 -21.43
C GLY A 9 -1.17 -13.00 -20.02
N PRO A 10 -2.49 -13.25 -19.89
CA PRO A 10 -3.20 -13.45 -18.62
C PRO A 10 -2.55 -14.47 -17.65
N PRO A 11 -1.99 -15.61 -18.11
CA PRO A 11 -1.35 -16.58 -17.22
C PRO A 11 -0.09 -16.06 -16.53
N LYS A 12 0.71 -15.22 -17.21
CA LYS A 12 1.92 -14.63 -16.63
C LYS A 12 1.55 -13.63 -15.54
N LYS A 13 0.54 -12.78 -15.78
CA LYS A 13 0.00 -11.85 -14.79
C LYS A 13 -0.61 -12.56 -13.58
N ALA A 14 -1.26 -13.71 -13.79
CA ALA A 14 -1.79 -14.53 -12.70
C ALA A 14 -0.67 -15.15 -11.86
N ALA A 15 0.38 -15.71 -12.49
CA ALA A 15 1.54 -16.25 -11.80
C ALA A 15 2.32 -15.17 -11.01
N GLU A 16 2.56 -14.00 -11.61
CA GLU A 16 3.20 -12.84 -10.94
C GLU A 16 2.39 -12.38 -9.73
N ARG A 17 1.05 -12.42 -9.83
CA ARG A 17 0.14 -12.06 -8.73
C ARG A 17 0.16 -13.10 -7.61
N ILE A 18 0.25 -14.39 -7.91
CA ILE A 18 0.43 -15.44 -6.88
C ILE A 18 1.79 -15.31 -6.20
N VAL A 19 2.86 -15.07 -6.95
CA VAL A 19 4.21 -14.89 -6.38
C VAL A 19 4.28 -13.64 -5.51
N SER A 20 3.68 -12.53 -5.97
CA SER A 20 3.57 -11.29 -5.20
C SER A 20 2.76 -11.49 -3.91
N LEU A 21 1.60 -12.15 -4.00
CA LEU A 21 0.80 -12.51 -2.83
C LEU A 21 1.56 -13.44 -1.88
N ARG A 22 2.37 -14.39 -2.37
CA ARG A 22 3.16 -15.29 -1.52
C ARG A 22 4.26 -14.55 -0.75
N LYS A 23 4.96 -13.62 -1.40
CA LYS A 23 5.94 -12.75 -0.72
C LYS A 23 5.26 -11.83 0.29
N LEU A 24 4.11 -11.26 -0.06
CA LEU A 24 3.32 -10.43 0.84
C LEU A 24 2.80 -11.23 2.05
N LEU A 25 2.33 -12.46 1.83
CA LEU A 25 1.88 -13.34 2.90
C LEU A 25 3.02 -13.72 3.84
N TYR A 26 4.21 -14.02 3.32
CA TYR A 26 5.40 -14.24 4.14
C TYR A 26 5.74 -13.00 4.98
N PHE A 27 5.70 -11.81 4.38
CA PHE A 27 5.89 -10.56 5.10
C PHE A 27 4.86 -10.39 6.22
N VAL A 28 3.57 -10.51 5.92
CA VAL A 28 2.49 -10.37 6.92
C VAL A 28 2.62 -11.41 8.03
N ASN A 29 3.01 -12.65 7.71
CA ASN A 29 3.25 -13.72 8.70
C ASN A 29 4.48 -13.45 9.58
N SER A 30 5.46 -12.67 9.09
CA SER A 30 6.65 -12.28 9.86
C SER A 30 6.39 -11.14 10.84
N LEU A 31 5.24 -10.47 10.74
CA LEU A 31 4.86 -9.37 11.64
C LEU A 31 4.44 -9.90 13.01
N SER A 32 4.71 -9.11 14.05
CA SER A 32 4.18 -9.37 15.40
C SER A 32 2.66 -9.24 15.44
N MET A 33 2.02 -9.68 16.52
CA MET A 33 0.58 -9.51 16.71
C MET A 33 0.16 -8.04 16.74
N ASP A 34 0.96 -7.18 17.38
CA ASP A 34 0.72 -5.74 17.42
C ASP A 34 0.87 -5.11 16.03
N GLU A 35 1.91 -5.49 15.28
CA GLU A 35 2.10 -5.00 13.92
C GLU A 35 0.99 -5.46 12.97
N LYS A 36 0.49 -6.69 13.10
CA LYS A 36 -0.69 -7.15 12.34
C LYS A 36 -1.94 -6.35 12.68
N LYS A 37 -2.14 -6.02 13.96
CA LYS A 37 -3.24 -5.16 14.40
C LYS A 37 -3.11 -3.75 13.81
N TRP A 38 -1.94 -3.13 13.90
CA TRP A 38 -1.67 -1.81 13.32
C TRP A 38 -1.85 -1.81 11.79
N LEU A 39 -1.40 -2.86 11.11
CA LEU A 39 -1.59 -3.00 9.66
C LEU A 39 -3.07 -3.16 9.30
N SER A 40 -3.86 -3.84 10.14
CA SER A 40 -5.31 -3.94 9.95
C SER A 40 -6.01 -2.58 10.10
N GLU A 41 -5.59 -1.75 11.06
CA GLU A 41 -6.08 -0.38 11.21
C GLU A 41 -5.67 0.48 10.00
N ALA A 42 -4.44 0.33 9.52
CA ALA A 42 -3.90 1.05 8.36
C ALA A 42 -4.60 0.74 7.03
N VAL A 43 -5.18 -0.46 6.91
CA VAL A 43 -6.01 -0.85 5.76
C VAL A 43 -7.31 -0.03 5.71
N GLU A 44 -7.80 0.49 6.83
CA GLU A 44 -8.97 1.37 6.86
C GLU A 44 -8.56 2.85 6.84
N ASP A 45 -7.50 3.21 7.57
CA ASP A 45 -6.93 4.55 7.56
C ASP A 45 -5.39 4.51 7.61
N PRO A 46 -4.68 4.82 6.51
CA PRO A 46 -3.22 4.72 6.43
C PRO A 46 -2.50 5.69 7.38
N ASP A 47 -3.12 6.82 7.78
CA ASP A 47 -2.48 7.77 8.70
C ASP A 47 -2.31 7.18 10.12
N THR A 48 -3.00 6.09 10.44
CA THR A 48 -2.78 5.38 11.71
C THR A 48 -1.37 4.83 11.85
N LEU A 49 -0.59 4.72 10.76
CA LEU A 49 0.83 4.37 10.78
C LEU A 49 1.73 5.54 11.18
N PHE A 50 1.25 6.78 11.06
CA PHE A 50 2.05 8.00 11.27
C PHE A 50 2.14 8.39 12.74
N THR A 51 2.58 7.45 13.58
CA THR A 51 2.84 7.64 15.01
C THR A 51 4.19 7.04 15.36
N ARG A 52 4.86 7.60 16.38
CA ARG A 52 6.24 7.21 16.75
C ARG A 52 6.42 5.69 16.96
N GLU A 53 5.44 5.04 17.56
CA GLU A 53 5.45 3.59 17.83
C GLU A 53 5.32 2.74 16.56
N ARG A 54 4.69 3.29 15.52
CA ARG A 54 4.33 2.57 14.29
C ARG A 54 5.23 2.91 13.10
N ILE A 55 6.09 3.92 13.21
CA ILE A 55 7.11 4.27 12.19
C ILE A 55 7.92 3.03 11.74
N PRO A 56 8.39 2.13 12.63
CA PRO A 56 9.11 0.94 12.16
C PRO A 56 8.29 0.02 11.24
N LEU A 57 6.97 -0.03 11.40
CA LEU A 57 6.07 -0.74 10.48
C LEU A 57 5.86 0.07 9.19
N LEU A 58 5.70 1.39 9.29
CA LEU A 58 5.61 2.28 8.13
C LEU A 58 6.82 2.11 7.21
N ASP A 59 8.04 2.18 7.76
CA ASP A 59 9.29 2.03 7.02
C ASP A 59 9.33 0.70 6.26
N LYS A 60 8.97 -0.41 6.92
CA LYS A 60 8.89 -1.74 6.27
C LYS A 60 7.94 -1.75 5.08
N LEU A 61 6.83 -1.02 5.14
CA LEU A 61 5.83 -0.92 4.07
C LEU A 61 6.32 -0.01 2.93
N VAL A 62 7.00 1.09 3.25
CA VAL A 62 7.64 2.00 2.27
C VAL A 62 8.74 1.28 1.50
N GLU A 63 9.63 0.56 2.19
CA GLU A 63 10.69 -0.27 1.57
C GLU A 63 10.14 -1.32 0.59
N ARG A 64 8.91 -1.79 0.85
CA ARG A 64 8.20 -2.76 0.01
C ARG A 64 7.33 -2.10 -1.07
N ASN A 65 7.36 -0.77 -1.16
CA ASN A 65 6.57 0.03 -2.10
C ASN A 65 5.05 -0.23 -1.98
N LEU A 66 4.59 -0.55 -0.77
CA LEU A 66 3.16 -0.75 -0.48
C LEU A 66 2.46 0.57 -0.15
N VAL A 67 3.19 1.49 0.49
CA VAL A 67 2.71 2.83 0.87
C VAL A 67 3.74 3.88 0.45
N VAL A 68 3.31 5.14 0.50
CA VAL A 68 4.14 6.34 0.40
C VAL A 68 3.85 7.21 1.62
N ASP A 69 4.87 7.88 2.14
CA ASP A 69 4.82 8.73 3.34
C ASP A 69 5.35 10.15 3.10
N ASP A 70 5.70 10.46 1.85
CA ASP A 70 6.21 11.75 1.37
C ASP A 70 5.13 12.57 0.64
N ILE A 71 3.89 12.52 1.13
CA ILE A 71 2.77 13.23 0.51
C ILE A 71 2.99 14.75 0.63
N PRO A 72 3.03 15.49 -0.49
CA PRO A 72 3.20 16.94 -0.43
C PRO A 72 1.95 17.61 0.17
N PRO A 73 2.10 18.77 0.83
CA PRO A 73 0.96 19.53 1.33
C PRO A 73 -0.03 19.89 0.21
N ARG A 74 -1.32 19.78 0.49
CA ARG A 74 -2.41 20.15 -0.42
C ARG A 74 -2.81 21.61 -0.28
N SER A 75 -1.85 22.48 0.02
CA SER A 75 -2.09 23.92 0.18
C SER A 75 -2.51 24.54 -1.16
N PRO A 76 -3.58 25.35 -1.23
CA PRO A 76 -3.99 26.01 -2.46
C PRO A 76 -2.87 26.77 -3.17
N ASP A 77 -1.95 27.37 -2.41
CA ASP A 77 -0.81 28.13 -2.95
C ASP A 77 0.19 27.27 -3.75
N LEU A 78 0.14 25.94 -3.58
CA LEU A 78 1.01 24.98 -4.28
C LEU A 78 0.32 24.34 -5.50
N TRP A 79 -0.93 24.70 -5.78
CA TRP A 79 -1.72 24.12 -6.86
C TRP A 79 -2.17 25.20 -7.84
N ILE A 80 -2.08 24.88 -9.14
CA ILE A 80 -2.58 25.79 -10.20
C ILE A 80 -4.11 25.83 -10.17
N ASP A 81 -4.74 24.70 -9.83
CA ASP A 81 -6.19 24.52 -9.74
C ASP A 81 -6.63 24.22 -8.29
N THR A 82 -7.85 23.69 -8.10
CA THR A 82 -8.31 23.21 -6.80
C THR A 82 -7.49 22.00 -6.34
N PRO A 83 -6.83 22.05 -5.16
CA PRO A 83 -6.08 20.92 -4.65
C PRO A 83 -7.02 19.73 -4.37
N PRO A 84 -6.53 18.48 -4.46
CA PRO A 84 -7.29 17.31 -4.06
C PRO A 84 -7.62 17.35 -2.56
N PRO A 85 -8.63 16.60 -2.10
CA PRO A 85 -8.99 16.54 -0.69
C PRO A 85 -7.81 16.18 0.22
N GLU A 86 -7.75 16.74 1.43
CA GLU A 86 -6.69 16.44 2.40
C GLU A 86 -6.62 14.96 2.79
N LYS A 87 -7.70 14.20 2.61
CA LYS A 87 -7.79 12.79 2.96
C LYS A 87 -8.93 12.14 2.18
N ASP A 88 -8.72 10.91 1.75
CA ASP A 88 -9.72 10.05 1.12
C ASP A 88 -9.42 8.58 1.49
N THR A 89 -10.04 8.12 2.58
CA THR A 89 -9.83 6.75 3.09
C THR A 89 -10.44 5.67 2.20
N GLU A 90 -11.43 6.00 1.37
CA GLU A 90 -11.98 5.06 0.38
C GLU A 90 -10.93 4.74 -0.68
N LEU A 91 -10.16 5.75 -1.10
CA LEU A 91 -9.02 5.57 -1.99
C LEU A 91 -7.73 5.10 -1.28
N GLY A 92 -7.75 5.01 0.05
CA GLY A 92 -6.59 4.65 0.85
C GLY A 92 -5.53 5.75 0.89
N ILE A 93 -5.98 7.01 0.86
CA ILE A 93 -5.17 8.21 0.85
C ILE A 93 -5.36 8.93 2.18
N GLY A 94 -4.32 8.98 2.99
CA GLY A 94 -4.25 9.80 4.19
C GLY A 94 -3.74 11.21 3.91
N LYS A 95 -3.55 11.95 4.99
CA LYS A 95 -2.87 13.24 5.00
C LYS A 95 -1.35 13.07 4.90
N HIS A 96 -0.81 12.06 5.57
CA HIS A 96 0.63 11.80 5.68
C HIS A 96 1.03 10.53 4.95
N VAL A 97 0.18 9.49 4.98
CA VAL A 97 0.48 8.20 4.39
C VAL A 97 -0.59 7.80 3.38
N ALA A 98 -0.20 7.24 2.26
CA ALA A 98 -1.14 6.71 1.26
C ALA A 98 -0.70 5.33 0.77
N TRP A 99 -1.66 4.48 0.47
CA TRP A 99 -1.39 3.24 -0.26
C TRP A 99 -0.88 3.56 -1.65
N LYS A 100 0.19 2.88 -2.10
CA LYS A 100 0.77 3.11 -3.43
C LYS A 100 -0.25 2.88 -4.55
N THR A 101 -1.12 1.89 -4.36
CA THR A 101 -2.34 1.70 -5.17
C THR A 101 -3.45 1.09 -4.32
N LEU A 102 -4.70 1.27 -4.75
CA LEU A 102 -5.86 0.55 -4.21
C LEU A 102 -5.67 -0.99 -4.23
N LEU A 103 -4.93 -1.51 -5.21
CA LEU A 103 -4.64 -2.94 -5.30
C LEU A 103 -3.68 -3.40 -4.19
N HIS A 104 -2.69 -2.58 -3.81
CA HIS A 104 -1.80 -2.88 -2.69
C HIS A 104 -2.57 -2.97 -1.37
N ARG A 105 -3.44 -1.98 -1.09
CA ARG A 105 -4.36 -2.01 0.06
C ARG A 105 -5.17 -3.30 0.11
N LYS A 106 -5.79 -3.66 -1.02
CA LYS A 106 -6.62 -4.88 -1.12
C LYS A 106 -5.78 -6.15 -0.94
N ALA A 107 -4.58 -6.21 -1.49
CA ALA A 107 -3.67 -7.34 -1.34
C ALA A 107 -3.26 -7.54 0.13
N VAL A 108 -2.95 -6.46 0.85
CA VAL A 108 -2.63 -6.50 2.28
C VAL A 108 -3.84 -7.00 3.09
N LYS A 109 -5.04 -6.48 2.82
CA LYS A 109 -6.28 -6.93 3.47
C LYS A 109 -6.52 -8.43 3.30
N LEU A 110 -6.23 -8.98 2.12
CA LEU A 110 -6.33 -10.41 1.85
C LEU A 110 -5.24 -11.22 2.56
N ALA A 111 -4.00 -10.71 2.59
CA ALA A 111 -2.89 -11.37 3.27
C ALA A 111 -3.12 -11.43 4.78
N LEU A 112 -3.62 -10.37 5.42
CA LEU A 112 -4.00 -10.36 6.83
C LEU A 112 -5.03 -11.46 7.16
N LYS A 113 -6.08 -11.59 6.33
CA LYS A 113 -7.10 -12.65 6.49
C LYS A 113 -6.54 -14.07 6.31
N ALA A 114 -5.54 -14.24 5.47
CA ALA A 114 -4.88 -15.53 5.25
C ALA A 114 -3.78 -15.85 6.28
N SER A 115 -3.40 -14.86 7.09
CA SER A 115 -2.38 -14.97 8.16
C SER A 115 -2.95 -15.29 9.54
N THR A 116 -4.26 -15.56 9.60
CA THR A 116 -5.02 -15.84 10.83
C THR A 116 -4.91 -17.31 11.20
#